data_AF-A0A7E6F774-F1
#
_entry.id   AF-A0A7E6F774-F1
#
_cell.length_a   1.000
_cell.length_b   1.000
_cell.length_c   1.000
_cell.angle_alpha   90.00
_cell.angle_beta   90.00
_cell.angle_gamma   90.00
#
_symmetry.space_group_name_H-M   'P 1'
#
loop_
_entity.id
_entity.type
_entity.pdbx_description
1 polymer ?
#
loop_
_entity_poly.entity_id
_entity_poly.type
_entity_poly.pdbx_seq_one_letter_code
_entity_poly.pdbx_strand_id
1 'polypeptide(L)'
;MEKIEGNINAVNEQRKEKMQPQLGIDVFKWDACHLPLASHSVDVFITDLPFGKRSGSKKNNWKLYPAVMHEMARVAKLNTGRACLLTQDKKCMFKCMQHFAKYWKKQSYLWVNIGGLAAGVWLFRRTSAKLSGAPVSTLWHSPLPENCPQEMPVPDNQIPDL
;
A
#
# COMPACT_ATOMS: atom_id res chain seq x y z
N MET A 1 16.52 -6.41 13.10
CA MET A 1 15.56 -6.46 14.24
C MET A 1 16.00 -5.50 15.32
N GLU A 2 17.27 -5.52 15.72
CA GLU A 2 17.87 -4.61 16.73
C GLU A 2 17.49 -3.11 16.59
N LYS A 3 17.60 -2.52 15.39
CA LYS A 3 17.19 -1.11 15.16
C LYS A 3 15.68 -0.87 15.36
N ILE A 4 14.84 -1.87 15.09
CA ILE A 4 13.38 -1.76 15.25
C ILE A 4 13.03 -1.83 16.74
N GLU A 5 13.65 -2.75 17.47
CA GLU A 5 13.49 -2.87 18.93
C GLU A 5 13.90 -1.58 19.63
N GLY A 6 15.05 -0.99 19.24
CA GLY A 6 15.47 0.32 19.76
C GLY A 6 14.45 1.42 19.53
N ASN A 7 13.84 1.48 18.34
CA ASN A 7 12.80 2.47 18.03
C ASN A 7 11.52 2.25 18.86
N ILE A 8 11.11 1.01 19.05
CA ILE A 8 9.92 0.68 19.86
C ILE A 8 10.14 1.08 21.32
N ASN A 9 11.32 0.77 21.86
CA ASN A 9 11.68 1.15 23.23
C ASN A 9 11.66 2.66 23.40
N ALA A 10 12.30 3.41 22.50
CA ALA A 10 12.30 4.87 22.54
C ALA A 10 10.87 5.47 22.51
N VAL A 11 9.98 4.92 21.67
CA VAL A 11 8.58 5.37 21.62
C VAL A 11 7.84 5.06 22.92
N ASN A 12 8.05 3.88 23.49
CA ASN A 12 7.40 3.47 24.74
C ASN A 12 7.93 4.24 25.96
N GLU A 13 9.22 4.61 25.98
CA GLU A 13 9.80 5.49 27.00
C GLU A 13 9.16 6.87 26.97
N GLN A 14 9.06 7.50 25.79
CA GLN A 14 8.37 8.79 25.63
C GLN A 14 6.89 8.74 26.05
N ARG A 15 6.22 7.61 25.80
CA ARG A 15 4.84 7.39 26.26
C ARG A 15 4.76 7.26 27.77
N LYS A 16 5.71 6.57 28.39
CA LYS A 16 5.81 6.42 29.84
C LYS A 16 5.99 7.79 30.52
N GLU A 17 6.84 8.65 29.99
CA GLU A 17 7.00 10.05 30.46
C GLU A 17 5.70 10.83 30.43
N LYS A 18 4.86 10.58 29.41
CA LYS A 18 3.53 11.19 29.25
C LYS A 18 2.41 10.44 29.98
N MET A 19 2.73 9.47 30.83
CA MET A 19 1.77 8.60 31.53
C MET A 19 0.78 7.88 30.59
N GLN A 20 1.22 7.57 29.37
CA GLN A 20 0.43 6.83 28.39
C GLN A 20 0.73 5.33 28.44
N PRO A 21 -0.23 4.46 28.09
CA PRO A 21 0.03 3.04 27.96
C PRO A 21 1.05 2.75 26.84
N GLN A 22 1.76 1.63 26.98
CA GLN A 22 2.66 1.15 25.93
C GLN A 22 1.88 0.87 24.63
N LEU A 23 2.57 1.00 23.51
CA LEU A 23 1.98 0.68 22.21
C LEU A 23 1.97 -0.83 22.03
N GLY A 24 0.80 -1.39 21.73
CA GLY A 24 0.68 -2.78 21.27
C GLY A 24 1.27 -2.91 19.87
N ILE A 25 2.53 -3.31 19.78
CA ILE A 25 3.27 -3.49 18.52
C ILE A 25 3.83 -4.90 18.48
N ASP A 26 3.53 -5.60 17.39
CA ASP A 26 4.21 -6.83 17.02
C ASP A 26 5.08 -6.60 15.78
N VAL A 27 6.26 -7.22 15.74
CA VAL A 27 7.19 -7.10 14.62
C VAL A 27 7.44 -8.47 14.03
N PHE A 28 7.23 -8.59 12.72
CA PHE A 28 7.43 -9.83 12.00
C PHE A 28 8.32 -9.66 10.78
N LYS A 29 9.09 -10.70 10.47
CA LYS A 29 9.79 -10.81 9.19
C LYS A 29 8.91 -11.60 8.23
N TRP A 30 8.19 -10.89 7.37
CA TRP A 30 7.29 -11.49 6.36
C TRP A 30 7.62 -11.01 4.95
N ASP A 31 7.16 -11.78 3.97
CA ASP A 31 7.07 -11.36 2.58
C ASP A 31 5.71 -10.67 2.36
N ALA A 32 5.73 -9.42 1.90
CA ALA A 32 4.51 -8.65 1.63
C ALA A 32 3.67 -9.25 0.48
N CYS A 33 4.26 -10.12 -0.34
CA CYS A 33 3.54 -10.85 -1.38
C CYS A 33 2.81 -12.10 -0.84
N HIS A 34 3.15 -12.55 0.37
CA HIS A 34 2.66 -13.78 0.99
C HIS A 34 2.57 -13.61 2.52
N LEU A 35 1.56 -12.86 2.97
CA LEU A 35 1.33 -12.59 4.38
C LEU A 35 0.74 -13.83 5.06
N PRO A 36 1.30 -14.29 6.19
CA PRO A 36 0.76 -15.41 6.96
C PRO A 36 -0.44 -14.98 7.82
N LEU A 37 -1.38 -14.26 7.20
CA LEU A 37 -2.59 -13.75 7.83
C LEU A 37 -3.82 -14.37 7.15
N ALA A 38 -4.85 -14.61 7.95
CA ALA A 38 -6.14 -15.07 7.45
C ALA A 38 -6.75 -14.06 6.47
N SER A 39 -7.49 -14.56 5.48
CA SER A 39 -8.24 -13.68 4.59
C SER A 39 -9.24 -12.83 5.39
N HIS A 40 -9.40 -11.57 5.00
CA HIS A 40 -10.36 -10.63 5.60
C HIS A 40 -10.15 -10.36 7.10
N SER A 41 -8.89 -10.35 7.55
CA SER A 41 -8.52 -10.12 8.95
C SER A 41 -8.03 -8.69 9.23
N VAL A 42 -7.50 -7.98 8.24
CA VAL A 42 -6.86 -6.67 8.44
C VAL A 42 -7.79 -5.51 8.05
N ASP A 43 -7.93 -4.55 8.95
CA ASP A 43 -8.73 -3.34 8.72
C ASP A 43 -7.99 -2.29 7.88
N VAL A 44 -6.70 -2.08 8.12
CA VAL A 44 -5.93 -1.00 7.50
C VAL A 44 -4.52 -1.46 7.17
N PHE A 45 -4.09 -1.19 5.94
CA PHE A 45 -2.69 -1.24 5.54
C PHE A 45 -2.13 0.17 5.38
N ILE A 46 -0.92 0.37 5.90
CA ILE A 46 -0.13 1.59 5.70
C ILE A 46 1.25 1.12 5.28
N THR A 47 1.72 1.54 4.10
CA THR A 47 3.02 1.08 3.59
C THR A 47 3.73 2.13 2.74
N ASP A 48 5.04 2.23 2.96
CA ASP A 48 5.97 2.94 2.08
C ASP A 48 6.60 1.92 1.11
N LEU A 49 6.06 1.87 -0.10
CA LEU A 49 6.51 0.93 -1.12
C LEU A 49 7.82 1.42 -1.74
N PRO A 50 8.74 0.50 -2.10
CA PRO A 50 10.05 0.87 -2.61
C PRO A 50 9.94 1.69 -3.91
N PHE A 51 10.63 2.83 -3.97
CA PHE A 51 10.59 3.73 -5.13
C PHE A 51 11.41 3.23 -6.33
N GLY A 52 12.22 2.17 -6.14
CA GLY A 52 13.11 1.65 -7.17
C GLY A 52 14.33 2.52 -7.46
N LYS A 53 14.76 3.33 -6.48
CA LYS A 53 15.98 4.17 -6.51
C LYS A 53 17.06 3.65 -5.55
N ARG A 54 16.81 3.74 -4.24
CA ARG A 54 17.72 3.24 -3.18
C ARG A 54 17.39 1.81 -2.75
N SER A 55 16.11 1.44 -2.82
CA SER A 55 15.60 0.11 -2.51
C SER A 55 14.90 -0.45 -3.74
N GLY A 56 15.33 -1.64 -4.18
CA GLY A 56 14.81 -2.30 -5.38
C GLY A 56 15.11 -1.53 -6.67
N SER A 57 14.35 -1.83 -7.72
CA SER A 57 14.40 -1.13 -9.00
C SER A 57 12.98 -0.90 -9.52
N LYS A 58 12.79 0.15 -10.33
CA LYS A 58 11.48 0.38 -10.96
C LYS A 58 11.01 -0.84 -11.74
N LYS A 59 11.92 -1.55 -12.44
CA LYS A 59 11.61 -2.81 -13.14
C LYS A 59 11.03 -3.87 -12.19
N ASN A 60 11.60 -4.02 -10.99
CA ASN A 60 11.10 -5.00 -10.01
C ASN A 60 9.75 -4.60 -9.42
N ASN A 61 9.43 -3.30 -9.36
CA ASN A 61 8.12 -2.83 -8.90
C ASN A 61 6.96 -3.36 -9.77
N TRP A 62 7.18 -3.58 -11.07
CA TRP A 62 6.17 -4.16 -11.97
C TRP A 62 5.81 -5.62 -11.65
N LYS A 63 6.61 -6.29 -10.82
CA LYS A 63 6.27 -7.60 -10.25
C LYS A 63 5.76 -7.47 -8.82
N LEU A 64 6.43 -6.64 -8.01
CA LEU A 64 6.13 -6.46 -6.59
C LEU A 64 4.75 -5.84 -6.35
N TYR A 65 4.42 -4.73 -7.01
CA TYR A 65 3.21 -3.98 -6.68
C TYR A 65 1.93 -4.77 -7.00
N PRO A 66 1.83 -5.46 -8.15
CA PRO A 66 0.68 -6.34 -8.39
C PRO A 66 0.54 -7.44 -7.34
N ALA A 67 1.66 -8.06 -6.93
CA ALA A 67 1.64 -9.13 -5.92
C ALA A 67 1.21 -8.61 -4.55
N VAL A 68 1.74 -7.47 -4.11
CA VAL A 68 1.34 -6.82 -2.85
C VAL A 68 -0.13 -6.37 -2.88
N MET A 69 -0.59 -5.77 -3.98
CA MET A 69 -1.99 -5.35 -4.13
C MET A 69 -2.96 -6.53 -4.10
N HIS A 70 -2.57 -7.65 -4.70
CA HIS A 70 -3.32 -8.91 -4.66
C HIS A 70 -3.39 -9.47 -3.25
N GLU A 71 -2.25 -9.57 -2.58
CA GLU A 71 -2.16 -10.16 -1.25
C GLU A 71 -2.87 -9.30 -0.19
N MET A 72 -2.72 -7.98 -0.28
CA MET A 72 -3.49 -7.05 0.53
C MET A 72 -5.00 -7.20 0.26
N ALA A 73 -5.43 -7.41 -0.99
CA ALA A 73 -6.85 -7.64 -1.29
C ALA A 73 -7.39 -8.93 -0.66
N ARG A 74 -6.53 -9.94 -0.47
CA ARG A 74 -6.86 -11.21 0.20
C ARG A 74 -7.06 -10.98 1.70
N VAL A 75 -6.10 -10.31 2.33
CA VAL A 75 -6.04 -10.15 3.78
C VAL A 75 -6.95 -9.03 4.29
N ALA A 76 -7.20 -7.98 3.51
CA ALA A 76 -8.07 -6.87 3.91
C ALA A 76 -9.53 -7.31 4.10
N LYS A 77 -10.16 -6.79 5.16
CA LYS A 77 -11.61 -6.93 5.40
C LYS A 77 -12.41 -6.37 4.23
N LEU A 78 -13.39 -7.13 3.76
CA LEU A 78 -14.29 -6.70 2.70
C LEU A 78 -15.10 -5.47 3.15
N ASN A 79 -15.39 -4.55 2.22
CA ASN A 79 -16.17 -3.32 2.41
C ASN A 79 -15.57 -2.23 3.32
N THR A 80 -14.85 -2.62 4.37
CA THR A 80 -14.32 -1.71 5.41
C THR A 80 -12.81 -1.56 5.35
N GLY A 81 -12.10 -2.52 4.76
CA GLY A 81 -10.66 -2.51 4.62
C GLY A 81 -10.16 -1.27 3.88
N ARG A 82 -9.03 -0.73 4.31
CA ARG A 82 -8.39 0.46 3.71
C ARG A 82 -6.92 0.20 3.46
N ALA A 83 -6.36 0.90 2.49
CA ALA A 83 -4.93 0.88 2.22
C ALA A 83 -4.43 2.30 1.91
N CYS A 84 -3.37 2.72 2.58
CA CYS A 84 -2.64 3.95 2.34
C CYS A 84 -1.23 3.59 1.85
N LEU A 85 -0.95 3.84 0.56
CA LEU A 85 0.30 3.43 -0.09
C LEU A 85 1.10 4.66 -0.49
N LEU A 86 2.35 4.74 -0.08
CA LEU A 86 3.30 5.77 -0.51
C LEU A 86 4.25 5.21 -1.57
N THR A 87 4.40 5.89 -2.70
CA THR A 87 5.42 5.56 -3.72
C THR A 87 5.71 6.69 -4.71
N GLN A 88 6.96 6.78 -5.18
CA GLN A 88 7.34 7.60 -6.34
C GLN A 88 7.11 6.88 -7.70
N ASP A 89 6.89 5.57 -7.73
CA ASP A 89 6.63 4.82 -8.96
C ASP A 89 5.16 4.91 -9.39
N LYS A 90 4.78 6.12 -9.78
CA LYS A 90 3.42 6.53 -10.16
C LYS A 90 2.84 5.66 -11.27
N LYS A 91 3.68 5.34 -12.28
CA LYS A 91 3.27 4.55 -13.44
C LYS A 91 2.89 3.12 -13.04
N CYS A 92 3.73 2.47 -12.24
CA CYS A 92 3.45 1.12 -11.76
C CYS A 92 2.19 1.10 -10.88
N MET A 93 2.08 2.06 -9.94
CA MET A 93 0.92 2.15 -9.04
C MET A 93 -0.39 2.41 -9.80
N PHE A 94 -0.37 3.33 -10.77
CA PHE A 94 -1.55 3.62 -11.59
C PHE A 94 -2.02 2.37 -12.35
N LYS A 95 -1.10 1.62 -12.95
CA LYS A 95 -1.44 0.38 -13.62
C LYS A 95 -2.00 -0.67 -12.64
N CYS A 96 -1.44 -0.78 -11.44
CA CYS A 96 -2.02 -1.63 -10.39
C CYS A 96 -3.45 -1.21 -10.05
N MET A 97 -3.72 0.08 -9.89
CA MET A 97 -5.09 0.56 -9.66
C MET A 97 -6.06 0.09 -10.76
N GLN A 98 -5.65 0.16 -12.02
CA GLN A 98 -6.49 -0.26 -13.15
C GLN A 98 -6.83 -1.76 -13.10
N HIS A 99 -5.81 -2.62 -12.95
CA HIS A 99 -6.01 -4.08 -12.93
C HIS A 99 -6.70 -4.59 -11.65
N PHE A 100 -6.56 -3.87 -10.54
CA PHE A 100 -7.12 -4.26 -9.25
C PHE A 100 -8.38 -3.47 -8.86
N ALA A 101 -8.95 -2.67 -9.77
CA ALA A 101 -10.13 -1.83 -9.52
C ALA A 101 -11.35 -2.62 -9.02
N LYS A 102 -11.46 -3.90 -9.40
CA LYS A 102 -12.48 -4.83 -8.87
C LYS A 102 -12.40 -4.99 -7.34
N TYR A 103 -11.19 -4.98 -6.79
CA TYR A 103 -10.91 -5.25 -5.38
C TYR A 103 -10.66 -3.97 -4.57
N TRP A 104 -10.07 -2.96 -5.21
CA TRP A 104 -9.67 -1.69 -4.60
C TRP A 104 -10.29 -0.51 -5.32
N LYS A 105 -11.15 0.22 -4.62
CA LYS A 105 -11.67 1.51 -5.09
C LYS A 105 -10.75 2.62 -4.62
N LYS A 106 -10.20 3.42 -5.55
CA LYS A 106 -9.51 4.68 -5.18
C LYS A 106 -10.48 5.59 -4.44
N GLN A 107 -10.10 6.06 -3.26
CA GLN A 107 -10.79 7.16 -2.59
C GLN A 107 -10.15 8.48 -2.97
N SER A 108 -8.87 8.65 -2.64
CA SER A 108 -8.12 9.86 -2.95
C SER A 108 -6.66 9.57 -3.21
N TYR A 109 -5.94 10.55 -3.73
CA TYR A 109 -4.48 10.54 -3.76
C TYR A 109 -3.93 11.96 -3.84
N LEU A 110 -2.72 12.12 -3.33
CA LEU A 110 -2.05 13.41 -3.16
C LEU A 110 -0.55 13.29 -3.43
N TRP A 111 0.06 14.39 -3.88
CA TRP A 111 1.51 14.49 -4.00
C TRP A 111 2.09 15.06 -2.71
N VAL A 112 3.21 14.47 -2.27
CA VAL A 112 4.02 14.93 -1.15
C VAL A 112 5.45 15.06 -1.59
N ASN A 113 6.12 16.10 -1.09
CA ASN A 113 7.56 16.24 -1.19
C ASN A 113 8.21 15.45 -0.04
N ILE A 114 9.01 14.44 -0.39
CA ILE A 114 9.78 13.64 0.57
C ILE A 114 11.25 13.75 0.19
N GLY A 115 11.96 14.68 0.84
CA GLY A 115 13.38 14.90 0.59
C GLY A 115 13.70 15.24 -0.87
N GLY A 116 12.89 16.10 -1.50
CA GLY A 116 13.00 16.49 -2.90
C GLY A 116 12.34 15.52 -3.88
N LEU A 117 11.70 14.45 -3.40
CA LEU A 117 10.98 13.49 -4.23
C LEU A 117 9.49 13.78 -4.20
N ALA A 118 8.91 14.08 -5.36
CA ALA A 118 7.45 14.16 -5.53
C ALA A 118 6.83 12.74 -5.53
N ALA A 119 6.56 12.22 -4.34
CA ALA A 119 5.96 10.90 -4.11
C ALA A 119 4.42 11.00 -3.98
N GLY A 120 3.71 9.95 -4.39
CA GLY A 120 2.26 9.89 -4.29
C GLY A 120 1.81 9.09 -3.07
N VAL A 121 0.86 9.62 -2.32
CA VAL A 121 0.10 8.90 -1.30
C VAL A 121 -1.24 8.52 -1.90
N TRP A 122 -1.53 7.22 -1.93
CA TRP A 122 -2.72 6.65 -2.56
C TRP A 122 -3.61 6.01 -1.50
N LEU A 123 -4.86 6.46 -1.42
CA LEU A 123 -5.85 5.92 -0.51
C LEU A 123 -6.84 5.03 -1.27
N PHE A 124 -6.91 3.76 -0.88
CA PHE A 124 -7.84 2.78 -1.41
C PHE A 124 -8.80 2.27 -0.35
N ARG A 125 -10.02 1.97 -0.78
CA ARG A 125 -11.03 1.26 -0.01
C ARG A 125 -11.29 -0.10 -0.62
N ARG A 126 -11.35 -1.12 0.23
CA ARG A 126 -11.63 -2.50 -0.15
C ARG A 126 -13.09 -2.66 -0.53
N THR A 127 -13.36 -3.27 -1.68
CA THR A 127 -14.71 -3.60 -2.14
C THR A 127 -15.26 -4.86 -1.44
N SER A 128 -16.50 -5.25 -1.76
CA SER A 128 -17.11 -6.53 -1.36
C SER A 128 -16.56 -7.73 -2.15
N ALA A 129 -15.85 -7.50 -3.27
CA ALA A 129 -15.45 -8.56 -4.18
C ALA A 129 -14.41 -9.49 -3.54
N LYS A 130 -14.70 -10.79 -3.45
CA LYS A 130 -13.74 -11.81 -3.01
C LYS A 130 -12.77 -12.14 -4.13
N LEU A 131 -11.52 -12.46 -3.77
CA LEU A 131 -10.55 -13.01 -4.71
C LEU A 131 -10.98 -14.43 -5.09
N SER A 132 -11.02 -14.70 -6.39
CA SER A 132 -11.49 -15.98 -6.94
C SER A 132 -10.41 -17.07 -6.99
N GLY A 133 -9.33 -16.93 -6.20
CA GLY A 133 -8.16 -17.83 -6.25
C GLY A 133 -7.29 -17.68 -7.51
N ALA A 134 -7.65 -16.80 -8.45
CA ALA A 134 -6.86 -16.55 -9.65
C ALA A 134 -5.47 -16.00 -9.30
N PRO A 135 -4.39 -16.50 -9.95
CA PRO A 135 -3.05 -16.02 -9.69
C PRO A 135 -2.90 -14.57 -10.17
N VAL A 136 -1.96 -13.86 -9.55
CA VAL A 136 -1.66 -12.45 -9.89
C VAL A 136 -1.34 -12.27 -11.37
N SER A 137 -0.68 -13.25 -11.99
CA SER A 137 -0.32 -13.25 -13.40
C SER A 137 -1.55 -13.19 -14.31
N THR A 138 -2.63 -13.91 -13.98
CA THR A 138 -3.86 -13.86 -14.76
C THR A 138 -4.45 -12.46 -14.73
N LEU A 139 -4.62 -11.88 -13.54
CA LEU A 139 -5.21 -10.54 -13.39
C LEU A 139 -4.36 -9.44 -14.04
N TRP A 140 -3.03 -9.57 -13.95
CA TRP A 140 -2.09 -8.58 -14.47
C TRP A 140 -2.00 -8.54 -16.00
N HIS A 141 -2.29 -9.66 -16.68
CA HIS A 141 -2.28 -9.72 -18.15
C HIS A 141 -3.68 -9.65 -18.76
N SER A 142 -4.74 -9.66 -17.95
CA SER A 142 -6.10 -9.45 -18.44
C SER A 142 -6.24 -8.10 -19.14
N PRO A 143 -7.05 -8.01 -20.21
CA PRO A 143 -7.42 -6.74 -20.81
C PRO A 143 -8.02 -5.80 -19.76
N LEU A 144 -7.68 -4.51 -19.85
CA LEU A 144 -8.36 -3.50 -19.07
C LEU A 144 -9.80 -3.31 -19.59
N PRO A 145 -10.75 -2.92 -18.73
CA PRO A 145 -12.08 -2.52 -19.19
C PRO A 145 -12.00 -1.41 -20.23
N GLU A 146 -12.88 -1.40 -21.24
CA GLU A 146 -12.88 -0.39 -22.31
C GLU A 146 -12.92 1.06 -21.78
N ASN A 147 -13.65 1.28 -20.68
CA ASN A 147 -13.79 2.59 -20.04
C ASN A 147 -12.75 2.86 -18.93
N CYS A 148 -11.64 2.12 -18.91
CA CYS A 148 -10.58 2.34 -17.94
C CYS A 148 -9.83 3.65 -18.25
N PRO A 149 -9.63 4.55 -17.26
CA PRO A 149 -8.90 5.79 -17.50
C PRO A 149 -7.51 5.52 -18.08
N GLN A 150 -7.20 6.12 -19.22
CA GLN A 150 -5.90 5.97 -19.90
C GLN A 150 -4.79 6.76 -19.21
N GLU A 151 -5.16 7.87 -18.58
CA GLU A 151 -4.24 8.77 -17.88
C GLU A 151 -4.48 8.75 -16.37
N MET A 152 -3.42 9.03 -15.61
CA MET A 152 -3.57 9.28 -14.19
C MET A 152 -4.49 10.49 -14.01
N PRO A 153 -5.45 10.42 -13.08
CA PRO A 153 -6.24 11.60 -12.76
C PRO A 153 -5.34 12.77 -12.31
N VAL A 154 -5.94 13.94 -12.08
CA VAL A 154 -5.30 15.05 -11.36
C VAL A 154 -5.50 14.87 -9.84
N PRO A 155 -4.45 15.02 -9.01
CA PRO A 155 -4.54 14.81 -7.57
C PRO A 155 -5.63 15.64 -6.92
N ASP A 156 -6.23 15.09 -5.87
CA ASP A 156 -7.39 15.70 -5.22
C ASP A 156 -7.01 16.98 -4.44
N ASN A 157 -5.72 17.18 -4.12
CA ASN A 157 -5.11 18.43 -3.66
C ASN A 157 -3.58 18.38 -3.84
N GLN A 158 -2.95 19.50 -4.26
CA GLN A 158 -1.52 19.71 -4.06
C GLN A 158 -1.34 20.27 -2.65
N ILE A 159 -0.60 19.57 -1.78
CA ILE A 159 -0.10 20.22 -0.56
C ILE A 159 0.91 21.26 -1.05
N PRO A 160 0.76 22.56 -0.72
CA PRO A 160 1.73 23.58 -1.12
C PRO A 160 3.12 23.10 -0.69
N ASP A 161 4.11 23.28 -1.56
CA ASP A 161 5.50 22.95 -1.26
C ASP A 161 5.88 23.54 0.11
N LEU A 162 6.20 22.66 1.07
CA LEU A 162 6.76 23.03 2.38
C LEU A 162 8.21 23.46 2.24
#